data_AF-A0A5E4D575-F1
#
_entry.id   AF-A0A5E4D575-F1
#
_cell.length_a   1.000
_cell.length_b   1.000
_cell.length_c   1.000
_cell.angle_alpha   90.00
_cell.angle_beta   90.00
_cell.angle_gamma   90.00
#
_symmetry.space_group_name_H-M   'P 1'
#
loop_
_entity.id
_entity.type
_entity.pdbx_description
1 polymer ?
#
loop_
_entity_poly.entity_id
_entity_poly.type
_entity_poly.pdbx_seq_one_letter_code
_entity_poly.pdbx_strand_id
1 'polypeptide(L)'
;MKMSWLTVTGESMDKEHRCIVKHENNKGGVDQEILFPAINKGVTRTEACSKDEINTLRLQLTNTSAYWTFLLLLLKSLVYLAIVTFHLLRRTAVCSNLKSS
;
A
#
# COMPACT_ATOMS: atom_id res chain seq x y z
N MET A 1 -16.74 -27.44 12.13
CA MET A 1 -16.57 -26.99 10.74
C MET A 1 -15.75 -28.03 10.00
N LYS A 2 -16.19 -28.50 8.82
CA LYS A 2 -15.49 -29.54 8.05
C LYS A 2 -14.90 -28.89 6.80
N MET A 3 -13.60 -29.06 6.61
CA MET A 3 -12.89 -28.54 5.44
C MET A 3 -12.76 -29.65 4.39
N SER A 4 -12.86 -29.28 3.12
CA SER A 4 -12.63 -30.16 1.98
C SER A 4 -11.67 -29.45 1.04
N TRP A 5 -10.77 -30.22 0.43
CA TRP A 5 -9.83 -29.74 -0.59
C TRP A 5 -9.87 -30.69 -1.77
N LEU A 6 -9.64 -30.13 -2.97
CA LEU A 6 -9.58 -30.87 -4.22
C LEU A 6 -8.26 -30.55 -4.91
N THR A 7 -7.42 -31.56 -5.09
CA THR A 7 -6.21 -31.44 -5.91
C THR A 7 -6.58 -31.70 -7.35
N VAL A 8 -6.25 -30.75 -8.23
CA VAL A 8 -6.64 -30.75 -9.64
C VAL A 8 -5.39 -30.78 -10.51
N THR A 9 -5.41 -31.55 -11.61
CA THR A 9 -4.31 -31.60 -12.58
C THR A 9 -4.23 -30.31 -13.38
N GLY A 10 -3.03 -29.90 -13.80
CA GLY A 10 -2.81 -28.66 -14.58
C GLY A 10 -3.70 -28.53 -15.83
N GLU A 11 -4.00 -29.65 -16.50
CA GLU A 11 -4.90 -29.75 -17.66
C GLU A 11 -6.39 -29.48 -17.36
N SER A 12 -6.74 -29.26 -16.10
CA SER A 12 -8.11 -28.91 -15.69
C SER A 12 -8.18 -27.55 -14.98
N MET A 13 -7.08 -26.80 -14.95
CA MET A 13 -7.06 -25.43 -14.43
C MET A 13 -7.74 -24.42 -15.38
N ASP A 14 -7.90 -24.77 -16.65
CA ASP A 14 -8.66 -24.04 -17.66
C ASP A 14 -10.18 -24.30 -17.56
N LYS A 15 -10.59 -25.27 -16.74
CA LYS A 15 -12.00 -25.64 -16.53
C LYS A 15 -12.55 -24.96 -15.29
N GLU A 16 -13.85 -24.70 -15.31
CA GLU A 16 -14.57 -24.21 -14.14
C GLU A 16 -14.86 -25.38 -13.19
N HIS A 17 -14.69 -25.14 -11.90
CA HIS A 17 -14.99 -26.12 -10.86
C HIS A 17 -16.16 -25.60 -10.02
N ARG A 18 -17.04 -26.49 -9.58
CA ARG A 18 -18.14 -26.13 -8.67
C ARG A 18 -18.14 -27.05 -7.46
N CYS A 19 -18.20 -26.46 -6.27
CA CYS A 19 -18.45 -27.18 -5.04
C CYS A 19 -19.93 -27.07 -4.71
N ILE A 20 -20.60 -28.21 -4.55
CA ILE A 20 -22.01 -28.28 -4.22
C ILE A 20 -22.12 -28.71 -2.76
N VAL A 21 -22.64 -27.82 -1.92
CA VAL A 21 -22.86 -28.09 -0.51
C VAL A 21 -24.30 -28.54 -0.33
N LYS A 22 -24.47 -29.85 -0.15
CA LYS A 22 -25.73 -30.47 0.20
C LYS A 22 -25.90 -30.45 1.72
N HIS A 23 -27.01 -29.90 2.20
CA HIS A 23 -27.35 -29.88 3.62
C HIS A 23 -28.84 -30.19 3.82
N GLU A 24 -29.17 -30.96 4.85
CA GLU A 24 -30.54 -31.40 5.14
C GLU A 24 -31.52 -30.21 5.31
N ASN A 25 -31.05 -29.10 5.88
CA ASN A 25 -31.84 -27.88 6.06
C ASN A 25 -31.98 -26.99 4.82
N ASN A 26 -31.44 -27.35 3.65
CA ASN A 26 -31.62 -26.56 2.43
C ASN A 26 -33.07 -26.70 1.94
N LYS A 27 -33.91 -25.73 2.31
CA LYS A 27 -35.34 -25.72 1.98
C LYS A 27 -35.53 -25.56 0.46
N GLY A 28 -36.18 -26.53 -0.17
CA GLY A 28 -36.57 -26.47 -1.59
C GLY A 28 -35.62 -27.15 -2.58
N GLY A 29 -34.62 -27.91 -2.11
CA GLY A 29 -33.72 -28.68 -2.99
C GLY A 29 -32.71 -27.83 -3.77
N VAL A 30 -32.59 -26.54 -3.44
CA VAL A 30 -31.57 -25.65 -4.00
C VAL A 30 -30.29 -25.83 -3.18
N ASP A 31 -29.37 -26.64 -3.71
CA ASP A 31 -28.05 -26.82 -3.11
C ASP A 31 -27.24 -25.51 -3.17
N GLN A 32 -26.41 -25.26 -2.16
CA GLN A 32 -25.52 -24.10 -2.19
C GLN A 32 -24.33 -24.40 -3.10
N GLU A 33 -24.23 -23.67 -4.19
CA GLU A 33 -23.15 -23.85 -5.17
C GLU A 33 -22.09 -22.75 -5.00
N ILE A 34 -20.84 -23.18 -4.85
CA ILE A 34 -19.67 -22.29 -4.84
C ILE A 34 -18.95 -22.50 -6.16
N LEU A 35 -18.98 -21.47 -7.01
CA LEU A 35 -18.30 -21.47 -8.29
C LEU A 35 -16.83 -21.08 -8.11
N PHE A 36 -15.93 -21.94 -8.59
CA PHE A 36 -14.51 -21.69 -8.72
C PHE A 36 -14.20 -21.46 -10.20
N PRO A 37 -13.96 -20.19 -10.60
CA PRO A 37 -13.65 -19.87 -11.99
C PRO A 37 -12.33 -20.51 -12.40
N ALA A 38 -12.20 -20.80 -13.70
CA ALA A 38 -10.96 -21.31 -14.28
C ALA A 38 -9.80 -20.34 -14.00
N ILE A 39 -8.68 -20.89 -13.53
CA ILE A 39 -7.48 -20.11 -13.21
C ILE A 39 -6.80 -19.61 -14.50
N ASN A 40 -6.89 -20.39 -15.57
CA ASN A 40 -6.15 -20.15 -16.81
C ASN A 40 -6.96 -19.48 -17.93
N LYS A 41 -8.29 -19.29 -17.77
CA LYS A 41 -9.10 -18.57 -18.76
C LYS A 41 -8.91 -17.06 -18.60
N GLY A 42 -7.89 -16.52 -19.30
CA GLY A 42 -7.66 -15.09 -19.51
C GLY A 42 -7.24 -14.33 -18.25
N VAL A 43 -6.06 -13.74 -18.13
CA VAL A 43 -5.61 -12.58 -18.94
C VAL A 43 -6.76 -11.61 -19.33
N THR A 44 -7.82 -11.57 -18.55
CA THR A 44 -8.75 -10.44 -18.41
C THR A 44 -9.06 -10.19 -16.92
N ARG A 45 -8.18 -10.67 -16.01
CA ARG A 45 -8.14 -10.25 -14.61
C ARG A 45 -7.30 -8.97 -14.45
N THR A 46 -7.47 -8.02 -15.36
CA THR A 46 -6.79 -6.72 -15.33
C THR A 46 -7.43 -5.77 -14.29
N GLU A 47 -8.53 -6.18 -13.63
CA GLU A 47 -9.24 -5.30 -12.70
C GLU A 47 -9.12 -5.70 -11.23
N ALA A 48 -9.08 -7.01 -10.91
CA ALA A 48 -8.99 -7.47 -9.52
C ALA A 48 -7.54 -7.67 -9.06
N CYS A 49 -6.69 -8.29 -9.90
CA CYS A 49 -5.26 -8.49 -9.57
C CYS A 49 -4.51 -7.14 -9.61
N SER A 50 -4.83 -6.30 -10.58
CA SER A 50 -4.23 -4.97 -10.69
C SER A 50 -4.67 -4.01 -9.58
N LYS A 51 -5.85 -4.18 -8.98
CA LYS A 51 -6.30 -3.32 -7.87
C LYS A 51 -5.36 -3.43 -6.68
N ASP A 52 -4.98 -4.65 -6.29
CA ASP A 52 -4.13 -4.89 -5.13
C ASP A 52 -2.70 -4.41 -5.37
N GLU A 53 -2.17 -4.61 -6.58
CA GLU A 53 -0.86 -4.07 -6.98
C GLU A 53 -0.86 -2.54 -7.01
N ILE A 54 -1.89 -1.91 -7.61
CA ILE A 54 -2.05 -0.45 -7.65
C ILE A 54 -2.21 0.11 -6.24
N ASN A 55 -2.97 -0.53 -5.36
CA ASN A 55 -3.16 -0.09 -3.97
C ASN A 55 -1.85 -0.18 -3.17
N THR A 56 -1.08 -1.25 -3.37
CA THR A 56 0.22 -1.43 -2.71
C THR A 56 1.24 -0.41 -3.23
N LEU A 57 1.28 -0.17 -4.54
CA LEU A 57 2.11 0.86 -5.17
C LEU A 57 1.69 2.27 -4.73
N ARG A 58 0.38 2.56 -4.63
CA ARG A 58 -0.16 3.82 -4.10
C ARG A 58 0.29 4.05 -2.66
N LEU A 59 0.24 3.01 -1.82
CA LEU A 59 0.69 3.07 -0.44
C LEU A 59 2.20 3.34 -0.36
N GLN A 60 3.00 2.65 -1.18
CA GLN A 60 4.44 2.88 -1.31
C GLN A 60 4.74 4.33 -1.74
N LEU A 61 4.10 4.81 -2.82
CA LEU A 61 4.29 6.17 -3.31
C LEU A 61 3.88 7.22 -2.29
N THR A 62 2.79 7.00 -1.56
CA THR A 62 2.30 7.93 -0.53
C THR A 62 3.30 8.01 0.63
N ASN A 63 3.77 6.86 1.12
CA ASN A 63 4.73 6.81 2.21
C ASN A 63 6.10 7.37 1.80
N THR A 64 6.55 7.10 0.57
CA THR A 64 7.77 7.69 0.00
C THR A 64 7.62 9.20 -0.21
N SER A 65 6.47 9.66 -0.69
CA SER A 65 6.21 11.10 -0.89
C SER A 65 6.25 11.86 0.44
N ALA A 66 5.66 11.29 1.49
CA ALA A 66 5.68 11.88 2.82
C ALA A 66 7.13 12.06 3.32
N TYR A 67 7.98 11.05 3.15
CA TYR A 67 9.41 11.14 3.50
C TYR A 67 10.12 12.31 2.77
N TRP A 68 9.93 12.44 1.46
CA TRP A 68 10.53 13.54 0.69
C TRP A 68 10.00 14.92 1.12
N THR A 69 8.70 15.04 1.44
CA THR A 69 8.15 16.30 1.95
C THR A 69 8.78 16.71 3.28
N PHE A 70 8.95 15.78 4.21
CA PHE A 70 9.63 16.05 5.49
C PHE A 70 11.08 16.45 5.28
N LEU A 71 11.79 15.79 4.35
CA LEU A 71 13.18 16.12 4.05
C LEU A 71 13.33 17.55 3.50
N LEU A 72 12.45 17.96 2.58
CA LEU A 72 12.42 19.32 2.04
C LEU A 72 12.10 20.37 3.12
N LEU A 73 11.13 20.08 4.00
CA LEU A 73 10.78 20.96 5.12
C LEU A 73 11.93 21.08 6.12
N LEU A 74 12.61 19.98 6.42
CA LEU A 74 13.75 19.94 7.32
C LEU A 74 14.92 20.75 6.74
N LEU A 75 15.20 20.60 5.44
CA LEU A 75 16.21 21.38 4.76
C LEU A 75 15.88 22.88 4.79
N LYS A 76 14.62 23.25 4.49
CA LYS A 76 14.15 24.64 4.58
C LYS A 76 14.33 25.21 5.98
N SER A 77 13.94 24.46 7.01
CA SER A 77 14.09 24.86 8.42
C SER A 77 15.57 25.08 8.79
N LEU A 78 16.46 24.17 8.38
CA LEU A 78 17.89 24.28 8.63
C LEU A 78 18.51 25.54 7.98
N VAL A 79 18.10 25.85 6.75
CA VAL A 79 18.53 27.08 6.05
C VAL A 79 18.06 28.33 6.80
N TYR A 80 16.80 28.40 7.23
CA TYR A 80 16.33 29.54 8.03
C TYR A 80 17.08 29.67 9.36
N LEU A 81 17.34 28.55 10.04
CA LEU A 81 18.09 28.58 11.29
C LEU A 81 19.51 29.10 11.06
N ALA A 82 20.20 28.64 10.01
CA ALA A 82 21.54 29.12 9.66
C ALA A 82 21.57 30.64 9.37
N ILE A 83 20.55 31.15 8.68
CA ILE A 83 20.42 32.58 8.40
C ILE A 83 20.20 33.36 9.70
N VAL A 84 19.27 32.92 10.56
CA VAL A 84 18.97 33.58 11.84
C VAL A 84 20.18 33.56 12.77
N THR A 85 20.86 32.42 12.91
CA THR A 85 22.07 32.31 13.74
C THR A 85 23.20 33.16 13.19
N PHE A 86 23.37 33.25 11.87
CA PHE A 86 24.33 34.17 11.26
C PHE A 86 24.00 35.64 11.58
N HIS A 87 22.73 36.05 11.47
CA HIS A 87 22.31 37.40 11.85
C HIS A 87 22.54 37.69 13.33
N LEU A 88 22.27 36.73 14.22
CA LEU A 88 22.52 36.86 15.65
C LEU A 88 24.02 36.96 15.95
N LEU A 89 24.84 36.09 15.36
CA LEU A 89 26.30 36.09 15.49
C LEU A 89 26.92 37.40 15.01
N ARG A 90 26.46 37.91 13.86
CA ARG A 90 26.89 39.22 13.36
C ARG A 90 26.51 40.34 14.32
N ARG A 91 25.31 40.31 14.91
CA ARG A 91 24.89 41.29 15.92
C ARG A 91 25.74 41.22 17.20
N THR A 92 26.01 40.03 17.73
CA THR A 92 26.85 39.88 18.93
C THR A 92 28.30 40.29 18.67
N ALA A 93 28.87 39.96 17.52
CA ALA A 93 30.21 40.39 17.13
C ALA A 93 30.32 41.92 16.95
N VAL A 94 29.28 42.57 16.44
CA VAL A 94 29.24 44.04 16.31
C VAL A 94 29.10 44.71 17.68
N CYS A 95 28.31 44.15 18.60
CA CYS A 95 28.18 44.70 19.96
C CYS A 95 29.38 44.42 20.87
N SER A 96 30.14 43.34 20.68
CA SER A 96 31.34 43.06 21.46
C SER A 96 32.50 44.01 21.14
N ASN A 97 32.51 44.61 19.94
CA ASN A 97 33.55 45.56 19.53
C ASN A 97 33.40 46.97 20.16
N LEU A 98 32.29 47.27 20.84
CA LEU A 98 32.08 48.56 21.51
C LEU A 98 32.43 48.53 23.01
N LYS A 99 32.80 47.37 23.57
CA LYS A 99 33.12 47.21 25.01
C LYS A 99 34.63 47.15 25.31
N SER A 100 35.48 47.37 24.30
CA SER A 100 36.95 47.37 24.45
C SER A 100 37.61 48.71 24.07
N SER A 101 36.91 49.84 24.19
CA SER A 101 37.52 51.17 24.15
C SER A 101 37.24 51.96 25.41
#